data_AF-A0A562FNP7-F1
#
_entry.id   AF-A0A562FNP7-F1
#
_cell.length_a   1.000
_cell.length_b   1.000
_cell.length_c   1.000
_cell.angle_alpha   90.00
_cell.angle_beta   90.00
_cell.angle_gamma   90.00
#
_symmetry.space_group_name_H-M   'P 1'
#
loop_
_entity.id
_entity.type
_entity.pdbx_description
1 polymer ?
#
loop_
_entity_poly.entity_id
_entity_poly.type
_entity_poly.pdbx_seq_one_letter_code
_entity_poly.pdbx_strand_id
1 'polypeptide(L)'
;MKNRGLGALIFLAVPFALAPNFAGPEAFAATSAPQEIPMSRPSPAMNYVLMAQARSCKAVRSCEEAVILWCSGYSRADGDGDGIPCENVCRSKEQVDRIRERMGC
;
A
#
# COMPACT_ATOMS: atom_id res chain seq x y z
N MET A 1 21.36 -43.24 3.55
CA MET A 1 22.28 -43.21 2.40
C MET A 1 22.83 -41.81 2.20
N LYS A 2 24.17 -41.71 2.12
CA LYS A 2 24.91 -40.55 1.62
C LYS A 2 24.72 -40.49 0.11
N ASN A 3 24.13 -39.42 -0.42
CA ASN A 3 24.23 -39.12 -1.84
C ASN A 3 25.04 -37.83 -2.00
N ARG A 4 26.35 -38.01 -2.15
CA ARG A 4 27.32 -36.99 -2.58
C ARG A 4 27.43 -37.07 -4.10
N GLY A 5 26.96 -36.06 -4.81
CA GLY A 5 27.38 -35.73 -6.18
C GLY A 5 27.61 -34.22 -6.18
N LEU A 6 28.83 -33.71 -6.11
CA LEU A 6 29.85 -33.69 -7.17
C LEU A 6 29.25 -33.26 -8.51
N GLY A 7 29.28 -31.94 -8.76
CA GLY A 7 28.73 -31.34 -9.97
C GLY A 7 29.27 -29.93 -10.18
N ALA A 8 30.52 -29.88 -10.66
CA ALA A 8 31.08 -28.86 -11.54
C ALA A 8 30.76 -27.37 -11.30
N LEU A 9 31.72 -26.69 -10.66
CA LEU A 9 31.96 -25.25 -10.81
C LEU A 9 32.33 -24.96 -12.27
N ILE A 10 31.35 -24.56 -13.08
CA ILE A 10 31.58 -24.03 -14.41
C ILE A 10 31.62 -22.50 -14.30
N PHE A 11 32.85 -22.00 -14.13
CA PHE A 11 33.21 -20.60 -14.39
C PHE A 11 33.14 -20.36 -15.90
N LEU A 12 31.96 -19.98 -16.41
CA LEU A 12 31.91 -19.33 -17.73
C LEU A 12 32.13 -17.83 -17.52
N ALA A 13 33.37 -17.44 -17.79
CA ALA A 13 33.77 -16.06 -18.00
C ALA A 13 32.92 -15.44 -19.11
N VAL A 14 31.99 -14.55 -18.75
CA VAL A 14 31.37 -13.65 -19.72
C VAL A 14 32.35 -12.48 -19.90
N PRO A 15 32.93 -12.29 -21.10
CA PRO A 15 33.86 -11.21 -21.32
C PRO A 15 33.12 -9.87 -21.18
N PHE A 16 33.62 -9.09 -20.24
CA PHE A 16 33.35 -7.68 -19.99
C PHE A 16 33.72 -6.89 -21.26
N ALA A 17 32.81 -6.83 -22.23
CA ALA A 17 33.00 -6.09 -23.47
C ALA A 17 32.44 -4.67 -23.31
N LEU A 18 33.36 -3.75 -23.07
CA LEU A 18 33.52 -2.44 -23.73
C LEU A 18 32.23 -1.63 -24.03
N ALA A 19 32.04 -0.56 -23.26
CA ALA A 19 31.31 0.63 -23.69
C ALA A 19 32.00 1.31 -24.89
N PRO A 20 31.27 2.14 -25.66
CA PRO A 20 31.66 3.55 -25.62
C PRO A 20 30.48 4.53 -25.46
N ASN A 21 30.89 5.67 -24.90
CA ASN A 21 30.17 6.90 -24.65
C ASN A 21 29.39 7.43 -25.87
N PHE A 22 28.11 7.73 -25.68
CA PHE A 22 27.40 8.73 -26.49
C PHE A 22 27.25 10.00 -25.65
N ALA A 23 28.21 10.90 -25.80
CA ALA A 23 28.08 12.30 -25.40
C ALA A 23 27.55 13.08 -26.61
N GLY A 24 26.29 13.53 -26.53
CA GLY A 24 25.69 14.46 -27.49
C GLY A 24 25.18 15.71 -26.77
N PRO A 25 25.54 16.93 -27.20
CA PRO A 25 25.00 18.18 -26.67
C PRO A 25 23.95 18.77 -27.64
N GLU A 26 22.66 18.61 -27.33
CA GLU A 26 21.58 19.19 -28.13
C GLU A 26 20.56 19.84 -27.18
N ALA A 27 20.47 21.16 -27.30
CA ALA A 27 19.77 22.10 -26.43
C ALA A 27 18.34 21.69 -26.03
N PHE A 28 18.13 21.55 -24.72
CA PHE A 28 16.83 21.44 -24.08
C PHE A 28 16.12 22.80 -24.10
N ALA A 29 15.48 23.14 -25.21
CA ALA A 29 14.49 24.22 -25.26
C ALA A 29 13.09 23.66 -24.95
N ALA A 30 12.93 23.04 -23.78
CA ALA A 30 11.62 22.78 -23.22
C ALA A 30 11.24 24.00 -22.37
N THR A 31 10.41 24.86 -22.93
CA THR A 31 9.61 25.82 -22.14
C THR A 31 8.65 25.02 -21.26
N SER A 32 9.15 24.47 -20.16
CA SER A 32 8.31 23.84 -19.14
C SER A 32 7.58 24.97 -18.41
N ALA A 33 6.32 25.20 -18.78
CA ALA A 33 5.38 25.79 -17.84
C ALA A 33 5.50 25.01 -16.51
N PRO A 34 5.42 25.66 -15.34
CA PRO A 34 5.27 24.94 -14.09
C PRO A 34 4.05 24.04 -14.23
N GLN A 35 4.30 22.73 -14.32
CA GLN A 35 3.28 21.73 -14.13
C GLN A 35 2.84 21.92 -12.69
N GLU A 36 1.75 22.66 -12.49
CA GLU A 36 1.02 22.59 -11.24
C GLU A 36 0.61 21.13 -11.13
N ILE A 37 1.39 20.34 -10.38
CA ILE A 37 0.99 18.99 -10.02
C ILE A 37 -0.31 19.23 -9.25
N PRO A 38 -1.49 18.89 -9.81
CA PRO A 38 -2.69 18.98 -9.01
C PRO A 38 -2.41 18.10 -7.81
N MET A 39 -2.55 18.65 -6.62
CA MET A 39 -2.57 17.88 -5.39
C MET A 39 -3.80 16.98 -5.51
N SER A 40 -3.69 15.90 -6.29
CA SER A 40 -4.72 14.91 -6.48
C SER A 40 -4.99 14.41 -5.09
N ARG A 41 -6.22 14.63 -4.63
CA ARG A 41 -6.74 13.98 -3.43
C ARG A 41 -6.25 12.55 -3.47
N PRO A 42 -5.51 12.07 -2.46
CA PRO A 42 -5.02 10.71 -2.47
C PRO A 42 -6.24 9.84 -2.77
N SER A 43 -6.15 9.05 -3.85
CA SER A 43 -7.22 8.13 -4.20
C SER A 43 -7.54 7.33 -2.94
N PRO A 44 -8.81 7.16 -2.56
CA PRO A 44 -9.16 6.45 -1.33
C PRO A 44 -8.44 5.08 -1.30
N ALA A 45 -8.24 4.47 -2.49
CA ALA A 45 -7.37 3.33 -2.78
C ALA A 45 -6.02 3.30 -2.00
N MET A 46 -5.28 4.41 -2.01
CA MET A 46 -3.94 4.49 -1.37
C MET A 46 -4.02 4.60 0.15
N ASN A 47 -5.09 5.19 0.69
CA ASN A 47 -5.31 5.25 2.13
C ASN A 47 -5.61 3.85 2.70
N TYR A 48 -6.29 2.99 1.93
CA TYR A 48 -6.57 1.60 2.34
C TYR A 48 -5.30 0.76 2.51
N VAL A 49 -4.29 0.92 1.64
CA VAL A 49 -3.03 0.13 1.71
C VAL A 49 -2.22 0.49 2.96
N LEU A 50 -2.22 1.76 3.36
CA LEU A 50 -1.48 2.23 4.53
C LEU A 50 -2.16 1.82 5.85
N MET A 51 -3.49 1.83 5.91
CA MET A 51 -4.26 1.39 7.08
C MET A 51 -4.14 -0.12 7.33
N ALA A 52 -3.94 -0.92 6.29
CA ALA A 52 -3.68 -2.37 6.41
C ALA A 52 -2.37 -2.71 7.15
N GLN A 53 -1.45 -1.75 7.34
CA GLN A 53 -0.20 -1.93 8.08
C GLN A 53 -0.33 -1.56 9.57
N ALA A 54 -1.30 -0.71 9.94
CA ALA A 54 -1.55 -0.28 11.33
C ALA A 54 -2.69 -1.10 11.95
N ARG A 55 -2.44 -2.40 12.12
CA ARG A 55 -3.44 -3.47 12.30
C ARG A 55 -4.08 -3.57 13.69
N SER A 56 -4.50 -2.47 14.31
CA SER A 56 -5.29 -2.58 15.54
C SER A 56 -6.19 -1.38 15.77
N CYS A 57 -7.26 -1.59 16.53
CA CYS A 57 -8.17 -0.54 16.98
C CYS A 57 -7.50 0.62 17.74
N LYS A 58 -6.24 0.46 18.18
CA LYS A 58 -5.47 1.52 18.83
C LYS A 58 -4.85 2.52 17.84
N ALA A 59 -4.74 2.14 16.57
CA ALA A 59 -4.16 2.99 15.53
C ALA A 59 -5.19 3.97 14.94
N VAL A 60 -6.46 3.59 14.94
CA VAL A 60 -7.56 4.43 14.44
C VAL A 60 -7.99 5.44 15.49
N ARG A 61 -8.31 6.66 15.07
CA ARG A 61 -8.74 7.75 15.98
C ARG A 61 -10.20 8.15 15.79
N SER A 62 -10.82 7.67 14.72
CA SER A 62 -12.20 7.96 14.36
C SER A 62 -12.97 6.69 14.01
N CYS A 63 -14.29 6.74 14.18
CA CYS A 63 -15.15 5.62 13.77
C CYS A 63 -15.08 5.38 12.25
N GLU A 64 -14.89 6.43 11.45
CA GLU A 64 -14.71 6.28 10.00
C GLU A 64 -13.45 5.47 9.66
N GLU A 65 -12.31 5.79 10.28
CA GLU A 65 -11.08 5.00 10.11
C GLU A 65 -11.23 3.56 10.62
N ALA A 66 -12.00 3.33 11.69
CA ALA A 66 -12.29 1.98 12.17
C ALA A 66 -13.11 1.17 11.16
N VAL A 67 -14.13 1.78 10.55
CA VAL A 67 -14.92 1.13 9.49
C VAL A 67 -14.07 0.89 8.25
N ILE A 68 -13.21 1.84 7.85
CA ILE A 68 -12.26 1.66 6.76
C ILE A 68 -11.34 0.47 7.03
N LEU A 69 -10.79 0.38 8.25
CA LEU A 69 -9.94 -0.71 8.69
C LEU A 69 -10.69 -2.05 8.62
N TRP A 70 -11.95 -2.08 9.08
CA TRP A 70 -12.78 -3.28 9.02
C TRP A 70 -13.06 -3.70 7.56
N CYS A 71 -13.47 -2.76 6.72
CA CYS A 71 -13.74 -2.98 5.30
C CYS A 71 -12.48 -3.36 4.50
N SER A 72 -11.29 -3.03 4.99
CA SER A 72 -10.02 -3.50 4.42
C SER A 72 -9.72 -4.98 4.69
N GLY A 73 -10.59 -5.67 5.46
CA GLY A 73 -10.48 -7.09 5.77
C GLY A 73 -9.93 -7.40 7.16
N TYR A 74 -9.78 -6.40 8.04
CA TYR A 74 -9.39 -6.62 9.42
C TYR A 74 -10.58 -7.10 10.26
N SER A 75 -10.90 -8.40 10.19
CA SER A 75 -12.04 -8.99 10.90
C SER A 75 -11.98 -8.81 12.42
N ARG A 76 -10.77 -8.66 13.00
CA ARG A 76 -10.58 -8.40 14.44
C ARG A 76 -10.92 -6.98 14.86
N ALA A 77 -11.42 -6.13 13.96
CA ALA A 77 -12.03 -4.87 14.33
C ALA A 77 -13.29 -5.08 15.18
N ASP A 78 -14.08 -6.10 14.82
CA ASP A 78 -15.30 -6.54 15.49
C ASP A 78 -15.01 -7.92 16.12
N GLY A 79 -14.42 -7.90 17.32
CA GLY A 79 -13.91 -9.11 17.97
C GLY A 79 -15.01 -9.98 18.59
N ASP A 80 -16.13 -9.37 18.92
CA ASP A 80 -17.29 -9.93 19.60
C ASP A 80 -18.49 -10.16 18.66
N GLY A 81 -18.45 -9.63 17.44
CA GLY A 81 -19.40 -9.95 16.36
C GLY A 81 -20.72 -9.21 16.47
N ASP A 82 -20.76 -8.09 17.19
CA ASP A 82 -21.97 -7.27 17.38
C ASP A 82 -22.20 -6.30 16.20
N GLY A 83 -21.20 -6.18 15.32
CA GLY A 83 -21.17 -5.30 14.18
C GLY A 83 -20.67 -3.89 14.50
N ILE A 84 -19.98 -3.69 15.63
CA ILE A 84 -19.36 -2.42 16.03
C ILE A 84 -17.83 -2.56 16.00
N PRO A 85 -17.16 -2.15 14.91
CA PRO A 85 -15.71 -2.20 14.85
C PRO A 85 -15.10 -1.19 15.83
N CYS A 86 -14.13 -1.65 16.61
CA CYS A 86 -13.33 -0.81 17.50
C CYS A 86 -14.19 0.13 18.37
N GLU A 87 -14.93 -0.44 19.33
CA GLU A 87 -15.80 0.25 20.30
C GLU A 87 -15.17 1.48 21.01
N ASN A 88 -13.83 1.56 21.04
CA ASN A 88 -13.10 2.73 21.55
C ASN A 88 -13.40 4.01 20.76
N VAL A 89 -13.76 3.90 19.48
CA VAL A 89 -14.05 5.03 18.58
C VAL A 89 -15.46 5.00 18.01
N CYS A 90 -16.04 3.83 17.76
CA CYS A 90 -17.44 3.68 17.33
C CYS A 90 -18.36 3.47 18.54
N ARG A 91 -19.45 4.23 18.61
CA ARG A 91 -20.35 4.26 19.78
C ARG A 91 -21.62 3.42 19.60
N SER A 92 -22.02 3.15 18.37
CA SER A 92 -23.24 2.39 18.07
C SER A 92 -23.20 1.75 16.69
N LYS A 93 -24.01 0.71 16.51
CA LYS A 93 -24.18 0.01 15.23
C LYS A 93 -24.76 0.94 14.15
N GLU A 94 -25.72 1.79 14.52
CA GLU A 94 -26.33 2.73 13.54
C GLU A 94 -25.30 3.75 13.02
N GLN A 95 -24.31 4.13 13.83
CA GLN A 95 -23.22 4.98 13.37
C GLN A 95 -22.38 4.27 12.30
N VAL A 96 -22.06 3.00 12.56
CA VAL A 96 -21.26 2.15 11.70
C VAL A 96 -21.98 1.89 10.38
N ASP A 97 -23.26 1.51 10.43
CA ASP A 97 -24.08 1.23 9.25
C ASP A 97 -24.17 2.47 8.33
N ARG A 98 -24.38 3.66 8.89
CA ARG A 98 -24.38 4.92 8.10
C ARG A 98 -23.05 5.19 7.41
N ILE A 99 -21.93 4.82 8.03
CA ILE A 99 -20.59 5.02 7.46
C ILE A 99 -20.35 3.99 6.35
N ARG A 100 -20.75 2.74 6.59
CA ARG A 100 -20.71 1.63 5.64
C ARG A 100 -21.51 1.92 4.37
N GLU A 101 -22.76 2.36 4.51
CA GLU A 101 -23.61 2.79 3.40
C GLU A 101 -22.96 3.91 2.57
N ARG A 102 -22.31 4.87 3.23
CA ARG A 102 -21.60 5.97 2.54
C ARG A 102 -20.39 5.50 1.77
N MET A 103 -19.68 4.50 2.28
CA MET A 103 -18.45 3.96 1.69
C MET A 103 -18.67 2.82 0.69
N GLY A 104 -19.84 2.16 0.72
CA GLY A 104 -20.16 1.03 -0.14
C GLY A 104 -19.42 -0.25 0.25
N CYS A 105 -19.19 -0.45 1.54
CA CYS A 105 -18.81 -1.72 2.16
C CYS A 105 -19.83 -2.06 3.26
#